data_AF-A0A7X8TF12-F1
#
_entry.id   AF-A0A7X8TF12-F1
#
_cell.length_a   1.000
_cell.length_b   1.000
_cell.length_c   1.000
_cell.angle_alpha   90.00
_cell.angle_beta   90.00
_cell.angle_gamma   90.00
#
_symmetry.space_group_name_H-M   'P 1'
#
loop_
_entity.id
_entity.type
_entity.pdbx_description
1 polymer ?
#
loop_
_entity_poly.entity_id
_entity_poly.type
_entity_poly.pdbx_seq_one_letter_code
_entity_poly.pdbx_strand_id
1 'polypeptide(L)'
;MSAFRQSFKVVIFPFRAAWFVMLSANFIIVSAVGLFFASFVAYGIALVFSYAFLPTEWTQALWQWAADLYAHSSWFKAATITFFALVFLPILRVWPGRDPVTDATREREMTRLNEDLIAARRQEELRAKPRA
;
A
#
# COMPACT_ATOMS: atom_id res chain seq x y z
N MET A 1 -34.97 11.79 47.44
CA MET A 1 -34.15 11.13 46.39
C MET A 1 -34.32 11.72 44.97
N SER A 2 -35.22 12.68 44.72
CA SER A 2 -35.43 13.29 43.38
C SER A 2 -34.40 14.35 43.00
N ALA A 3 -33.97 15.20 43.93
CA ALA A 3 -33.01 16.29 43.67
C ALA A 3 -31.64 15.77 43.18
N PHE A 4 -31.14 14.66 43.72
CA PHE A 4 -29.84 14.08 43.36
C PHE A 4 -29.80 13.57 41.90
N ARG A 5 -30.92 13.03 41.39
CA ARG A 5 -31.06 12.65 39.97
C ARG A 5 -31.10 13.85 39.03
N GLN A 6 -31.60 14.99 39.51
CA GLN A 6 -31.72 16.21 38.73
C GLN A 6 -30.36 16.91 38.60
N SER A 7 -29.55 16.91 39.68
CA SER A 7 -28.17 17.39 39.65
C SER A 7 -27.28 16.60 38.69
N PHE A 8 -27.44 15.27 38.64
CA PHE A 8 -26.71 14.43 37.69
C PHE A 8 -27.04 14.76 36.23
N LYS A 9 -28.30 15.10 35.90
CA LYS A 9 -28.69 15.50 34.53
C LYS A 9 -28.03 16.81 34.11
N VAL A 10 -27.89 17.78 35.01
CA VAL A 10 -27.29 19.09 34.70
C VAL A 10 -25.80 18.99 34.37
N VAL A 11 -25.09 17.99 34.93
CA VAL A 11 -23.66 17.74 34.64
C VAL A 11 -23.48 16.73 33.50
N ILE A 12 -24.32 15.69 33.41
CA ILE A 12 -24.25 14.69 32.33
C ILE A 12 -24.67 15.28 30.97
N PHE A 13 -25.61 16.23 30.94
CA PHE A 13 -26.08 16.82 29.69
C PHE A 13 -24.98 17.59 28.92
N PRO A 14 -24.21 18.52 29.51
CA PRO A 14 -23.10 19.17 28.82
C PRO A 14 -21.97 18.20 28.50
N PHE A 15 -21.72 17.19 29.36
CA PHE A 15 -20.72 16.16 29.07
C PHE A 15 -21.11 15.29 27.86
N ARG A 16 -22.38 14.88 27.76
CA ARG A 16 -22.92 14.19 26.58
C ARG A 16 -22.88 15.08 25.35
N ALA A 17 -23.22 16.36 25.47
CA ALA A 17 -23.14 17.30 24.36
C ALA A 17 -21.69 17.44 23.85
N ALA A 18 -20.71 17.59 24.75
CA ALA A 18 -19.29 17.62 24.42
C ALA A 18 -18.84 16.31 23.75
N TRP A 19 -19.30 15.16 24.26
CA TRP A 19 -19.05 13.85 23.65
C TRP A 19 -19.65 13.73 22.24
N PHE A 20 -20.88 14.20 22.03
CA PHE A 20 -21.49 14.24 20.71
C PHE A 20 -20.75 15.17 19.75
N VAL A 21 -20.31 16.35 20.21
CA VAL A 21 -19.48 17.25 19.39
C VAL A 21 -18.18 16.57 19.00
N MET A 22 -17.54 15.85 19.92
CA MET A 22 -16.32 15.10 19.63
C MET A 22 -16.56 13.97 18.62
N LEU A 23 -17.65 13.21 18.78
CA LEU A 23 -18.05 12.17 17.81
C LEU A 23 -18.37 12.76 16.43
N SER A 24 -19.11 13.87 16.38
CA SER A 24 -19.44 14.56 15.14
C SER A 24 -18.19 15.09 14.44
N ALA A 25 -17.26 15.69 15.17
CA ALA A 25 -15.98 16.13 14.62
C ALA A 25 -15.18 14.95 14.05
N ASN A 26 -15.10 13.84 14.80
CA ASN A 26 -14.43 12.64 14.32
C ASN A 26 -15.11 12.06 13.07
N PHE A 27 -16.45 12.02 13.05
CA PHE A 27 -17.21 11.58 11.89
C PHE A 27 -16.93 12.45 10.66
N ILE A 28 -16.86 13.78 10.82
CA ILE A 28 -16.50 14.69 9.73
C ILE A 28 -15.09 14.40 9.21
N ILE A 29 -14.11 14.22 10.10
CA ILE A 29 -12.73 13.92 9.71
C ILE A 29 -12.66 12.59 8.95
N VAL A 30 -13.23 11.53 9.51
CA VAL A 30 -13.24 10.20 8.89
C VAL A 30 -14.00 10.23 7.57
N SER A 31 -15.12 10.94 7.49
CA SER A 31 -15.89 11.10 6.25
C SER A 31 -15.09 11.87 5.20
N ALA A 32 -14.40 12.95 5.57
CA ALA A 32 -13.57 13.72 4.65
C ALA A 32 -12.42 12.88 4.08
N VAL A 33 -11.70 12.14 4.94
CA VAL A 33 -10.66 11.20 4.52
C VAL A 33 -11.26 10.10 3.64
N GLY A 34 -12.40 9.52 4.04
CA GLY A 34 -13.08 8.47 3.27
C GLY A 34 -13.53 8.93 1.88
N LEU A 35 -14.13 10.12 1.78
CA LEU A 35 -14.51 10.73 0.51
C LEU A 35 -13.30 11.00 -0.37
N PHE A 36 -12.21 11.49 0.21
CA PHE A 36 -10.95 11.68 -0.50
C PHE A 36 -10.45 10.36 -1.13
N PHE A 37 -10.41 9.28 -0.34
CA PHE A 37 -10.07 7.95 -0.85
C PHE A 37 -11.03 7.47 -1.95
N ALA A 38 -12.34 7.60 -1.72
CA ALA A 38 -13.36 7.20 -2.69
C ALA A 38 -13.22 7.97 -4.01
N SER A 39 -12.91 9.27 -3.97
CA SER A 39 -12.66 10.07 -5.17
C SER A 39 -11.47 9.56 -5.98
N PHE A 40 -10.36 9.21 -5.34
CA PHE A 40 -9.19 8.64 -6.02
C PHE A 40 -9.50 7.27 -6.65
N VAL A 41 -10.21 6.40 -5.93
CA VAL A 41 -10.65 5.09 -6.45
C VAL A 41 -11.60 5.27 -7.63
N ALA A 42 -12.62 6.13 -7.50
CA ALA A 42 -13.57 6.42 -8.56
C ALA A 42 -12.88 7.00 -9.80
N TYR A 43 -11.92 7.90 -9.60
CA TYR A 43 -11.10 8.45 -10.69
C TYR A 43 -10.28 7.35 -11.39
N GLY A 44 -9.65 6.45 -10.63
CA GLY A 44 -8.96 5.29 -11.20
C GLY A 44 -9.88 4.38 -12.01
N ILE A 45 -11.09 4.10 -11.53
CA ILE A 45 -12.10 3.32 -12.25
C ILE A 45 -12.53 4.04 -13.53
N ALA A 46 -12.78 5.35 -13.46
CA ALA A 46 -13.14 6.16 -14.62
C ALA A 46 -12.03 6.15 -15.68
N LEU A 47 -10.76 6.19 -15.25
CA LEU A 47 -9.60 6.04 -16.13
C LEU A 47 -9.56 4.67 -16.82
N VAL A 48 -9.72 3.58 -16.06
CA VAL A 48 -9.75 2.23 -16.63
C VAL A 48 -10.89 2.10 -17.64
N PHE A 49 -12.08 2.62 -17.32
CA PHE A 49 -13.21 2.63 -18.24
C PHE A 49 -12.91 3.47 -19.49
N SER A 50 -12.29 4.64 -19.32
CA SER A 50 -11.88 5.48 -20.43
C SER A 50 -10.88 4.77 -21.35
N TYR A 51 -9.89 4.09 -20.79
CA TYR A 51 -8.95 3.28 -21.57
C TYR A 51 -9.59 2.11 -22.29
N ALA A 52 -10.62 1.48 -21.70
CA ALA A 52 -11.26 0.30 -22.26
C ALA A 52 -12.33 0.62 -23.32
N PHE A 53 -13.04 1.75 -23.19
CA PHE A 53 -14.24 2.03 -23.96
C PHE A 53 -14.24 3.36 -24.71
N LEU A 54 -13.40 4.32 -24.34
CA LEU A 54 -13.40 5.65 -24.94
C LEU A 54 -12.23 5.86 -25.91
N PRO A 55 -12.37 6.78 -26.89
CA PRO A 55 -11.26 7.21 -27.73
C PRO A 55 -10.11 7.79 -26.90
N THR A 56 -8.89 7.63 -27.40
CA THR A 56 -7.64 8.07 -26.75
C THR A 56 -7.64 9.55 -26.36
N GLU A 57 -8.32 10.40 -27.13
CA GLU A 57 -8.42 11.84 -26.85
C GLU A 57 -9.10 12.14 -25.51
N TRP A 58 -10.17 11.41 -25.18
CA TRP A 58 -10.89 11.58 -23.91
C TRP A 58 -10.05 11.12 -22.72
N THR A 59 -9.35 10.00 -22.90
CA THR A 59 -8.45 9.48 -21.89
C THR A 59 -7.27 10.43 -21.65
N GLN A 60 -6.72 11.01 -22.72
CA GLN A 60 -5.63 11.99 -22.61
C GLN A 60 -6.10 13.27 -21.90
N ALA A 61 -7.27 13.80 -22.24
CA ALA A 61 -7.83 14.97 -21.58
C ALA A 61 -8.05 14.75 -20.07
N LEU A 62 -8.61 13.59 -19.69
CA LEU A 62 -8.77 13.20 -18.27
C LEU A 62 -7.43 13.12 -17.55
N TRP A 63 -6.44 12.45 -18.15
CA TRP A 63 -5.12 12.28 -17.57
C TRP A 63 -4.38 13.61 -17.42
N GLN A 64 -4.48 14.47 -18.42
CA GLN A 64 -3.76 15.74 -18.49
C GLN A 64 -4.22 16.71 -17.40
N TRP A 65 -5.52 16.76 -17.10
CA TRP A 65 -6.04 17.54 -15.97
C TRP A 65 -5.40 17.10 -14.63
N ALA A 66 -5.32 15.79 -14.38
CA ALA A 66 -4.68 15.28 -13.17
C ALA A 66 -3.17 15.53 -13.15
N ALA A 67 -2.50 15.43 -14.30
CA ALA A 67 -1.07 15.72 -14.44
C ALA A 67 -0.75 17.19 -14.14
N ASP A 68 -1.56 18.11 -14.67
CA ASP A 68 -1.40 19.55 -14.45
C ASP A 68 -1.63 19.90 -12.98
N LEU A 69 -2.65 19.31 -12.34
CA LEU A 69 -2.91 19.48 -10.91
C LEU A 69 -1.76 18.94 -10.05
N TYR A 70 -1.18 17.81 -10.44
CA TYR A 70 -0.02 17.22 -9.76
C TYR A 70 1.24 18.07 -9.90
N ALA A 71 1.42 18.74 -11.04
CA ALA A 71 2.55 19.65 -11.27
C ALA A 71 2.41 20.96 -10.48
N HIS A 72 1.20 21.54 -10.42
CA HIS A 72 0.97 22.86 -9.84
C HIS A 72 0.65 22.84 -8.33
N SER A 73 0.02 21.77 -7.82
CA SER A 73 -0.43 21.71 -6.43
C SER A 73 0.39 20.71 -5.61
N SER A 74 1.22 21.24 -4.71
CA SER A 74 1.96 20.46 -3.71
C SER A 74 1.04 19.64 -2.80
N TRP A 75 -0.14 20.18 -2.47
CA TRP A 75 -1.18 19.48 -1.71
C TRP A 75 -1.74 18.28 -2.46
N PHE A 76 -2.09 18.44 -3.74
CA PHE A 76 -2.57 17.34 -4.56
C PHE A 76 -1.49 16.27 -4.73
N LYS A 77 -0.24 16.69 -4.92
CA LYS A 77 0.92 15.78 -5.00
C LYS A 77 1.11 14.97 -3.71
N ALA A 78 1.12 15.62 -2.55
CA ALA A 78 1.23 14.94 -1.26
C ALA A 78 0.09 13.96 -1.06
N ALA A 79 -1.15 14.39 -1.32
CA ALA A 79 -2.33 13.56 -1.12
C ALA A 79 -2.36 12.35 -2.07
N THR A 80 -1.91 12.52 -3.32
CA THR A 80 -1.71 11.42 -4.29
C THR A 80 -0.68 10.41 -3.77
N ILE A 81 0.49 10.88 -3.32
CA ILE A 81 1.55 10.01 -2.78
C ILE A 81 1.04 9.26 -1.55
N THR A 82 0.37 9.94 -0.63
CA THR A 82 -0.21 9.33 0.59
C THR A 82 -1.26 8.29 0.26
N PHE A 83 -2.16 8.56 -0.71
CA PHE A 83 -3.14 7.59 -1.17
C PHE A 83 -2.46 6.33 -1.71
N PHE A 84 -1.49 6.50 -2.62
CA PHE A 84 -0.74 5.37 -3.18
C PHE A 84 0.04 4.62 -2.11
N ALA A 85 0.69 5.31 -1.18
CA ALA A 85 1.37 4.67 -0.06
C ALA A 85 0.39 3.85 0.78
N LEU A 86 -0.77 4.39 1.16
CA LEU A 86 -1.73 3.69 2.00
C LEU A 86 -2.37 2.48 1.29
N VAL A 87 -2.56 2.53 -0.03
CA VAL A 87 -3.07 1.41 -0.83
C VAL A 87 -2.01 0.35 -1.07
N PHE A 88 -0.78 0.73 -1.44
CA PHE A 88 0.27 -0.20 -1.86
C PHE A 88 1.15 -0.71 -0.72
N LEU A 89 1.28 0.01 0.39
CA LEU A 89 2.03 -0.47 1.56
C LEU A 89 1.52 -1.80 2.12
N PRO A 90 0.20 -2.03 2.32
CA PRO A 90 -0.28 -3.33 2.76
C PRO A 90 -0.06 -4.41 1.69
N ILE A 91 -0.16 -4.06 0.41
CA ILE A 91 0.12 -4.98 -0.70
C ILE A 91 1.60 -5.39 -0.70
N LEU A 92 2.52 -4.44 -0.54
CA LEU A 92 3.97 -4.69 -0.45
C LEU A 92 4.33 -5.54 0.78
N ARG A 93 3.59 -5.41 1.89
CA ARG A 93 3.78 -6.23 3.09
C ARG A 93 3.37 -7.68 2.89
N VAL A 94 2.37 -7.93 2.04
CA VAL A 94 1.85 -9.28 1.73
C VAL A 94 2.48 -9.85 0.46
N TRP A 95 3.15 -9.01 -0.34
CA TRP A 95 3.89 -9.44 -1.51
C TRP A 95 4.95 -10.44 -1.06
N PRO A 96 5.03 -11.64 -1.68
CA PRO A 96 6.10 -12.60 -1.43
C PRO A 96 7.36 -12.09 -2.13
N GLY A 97 7.82 -10.90 -1.74
CA GLY A 97 9.13 -10.42 -2.05
C GLY A 97 10.08 -11.27 -1.24
N ARG A 98 10.49 -12.40 -1.84
CA ARG A 98 11.74 -13.11 -1.59
C ARG A 98 12.34 -12.80 -0.24
N ASP A 99 12.08 -13.65 0.75
CA ASP A 99 12.75 -13.53 2.04
C ASP A 99 14.27 -13.55 1.77
N PRO A 100 14.99 -12.45 2.02
CA PRO A 100 16.40 -12.35 1.69
C PRO A 100 17.22 -13.39 2.46
N VAL A 101 16.70 -13.85 3.60
CA VAL A 101 17.29 -14.92 4.41
C VAL A 101 17.14 -16.26 3.71
N THR A 102 15.95 -16.58 3.19
CA THR A 102 15.62 -17.86 2.55
C THR A 102 16.26 -17.98 1.17
N ASP A 103 16.41 -16.86 0.44
CA ASP A 103 17.19 -16.85 -0.79
C ASP A 103 18.68 -16.98 -0.54
N ALA A 104 19.24 -16.32 0.49
CA ALA A 104 20.66 -16.43 0.80
C ALA A 104 21.05 -17.85 1.24
N THR A 105 20.19 -18.57 1.96
CA THR A 105 20.41 -20.00 2.26
C THR A 105 20.31 -20.87 1.01
N ARG A 106 19.31 -20.62 0.16
CA ARG A 106 19.13 -21.37 -1.10
C ARG A 106 20.28 -21.16 -2.07
N GLU A 107 20.80 -19.94 -2.16
CA GLU A 107 21.93 -19.59 -3.02
C GLU A 107 23.22 -20.24 -2.49
N ARG A 108 23.43 -20.25 -1.17
CA ARG A 108 24.53 -20.98 -0.51
C ARG A 108 24.48 -22.49 -0.75
N GLU A 109 23.29 -23.09 -0.66
CA GLU A 109 23.09 -24.51 -0.96
C GLU A 109 23.39 -24.83 -2.43
N MET A 110 22.94 -23.99 -3.37
CA MET A 110 23.25 -24.15 -4.79
C MET A 110 24.75 -24.05 -5.08
N THR A 111 25.46 -23.11 -4.45
CA THR A 111 26.93 -23.02 -4.60
C THR A 111 27.65 -24.25 -4.08
N ARG A 112 27.24 -24.81 -2.94
CA ARG A 112 27.84 -26.04 -2.39
C ARG A 112 27.63 -27.24 -3.30
N LEU A 113 26.40 -27.43 -3.80
CA LEU A 113 26.09 -28.51 -4.73
C LEU A 113 26.89 -28.38 -6.04
N ASN A 114 27.10 -27.15 -6.52
CA ASN A 114 27.89 -26.91 -7.71
C ASN A 114 29.39 -27.18 -7.49
N GLU A 115 29.94 -26.78 -6.33
CA GLU A 115 31.31 -27.09 -5.94
C GLU A 115 31.55 -28.60 -5.83
N ASP A 116 30.62 -29.34 -5.23
CA ASP A 116 30.69 -30.80 -5.11
C ASP A 116 30.65 -31.49 -6.49
N LEU A 117 29.81 -31.01 -7.41
CA LEU A 117 29.76 -31.51 -8.79
C LEU A 117 31.05 -31.23 -9.56
N ILE A 118 31.65 -30.05 -9.38
CA ILE A 118 32.93 -29.68 -10.00
C ILE A 118 34.07 -30.53 -9.43
N ALA A 119 34.07 -30.77 -8.12
CA ALA A 119 35.05 -31.62 -7.45
C ALA A 119 34.94 -33.08 -7.94
N ALA A 120 33.73 -33.61 -8.05
CA ALA A 120 33.47 -34.95 -8.58
C ALA A 120 33.99 -35.10 -10.02
N ARG A 121 33.69 -34.14 -10.91
CA ARG A 121 34.23 -34.14 -12.28
C ARG A 121 35.75 -34.10 -12.33
N ARG A 122 36.40 -33.26 -11.52
CA ARG A 122 37.87 -33.21 -11.47
C ARG A 122 38.47 -34.53 -11.01
N GLN A 123 37.83 -35.19 -10.06
CA GLN A 123 38.30 -36.48 -9.56
C GLN A 123 38.14 -37.60 -10.61
N GLU A 124 37.07 -37.53 -11.42
CA GLU A 124 36.89 -38.41 -12.58
C GLU A 124 37.93 -38.14 -13.67
N GLU A 125 38.21 -36.88 -14.01
CA GLU A 125 39.24 -36.51 -14.98
C GLU A 125 40.65 -36.95 -14.52
N LEU A 126 40.96 -36.80 -13.24
CA LEU A 126 42.22 -37.25 -12.65
C LEU A 126 42.35 -38.78 -12.62
N ARG A 127 41.24 -39.52 -12.45
CA ARG A 127 41.21 -40.99 -12.55
C ARG A 127 41.26 -41.48 -13.99
N ALA A 128 40.65 -40.75 -14.93
CA ALA A 128 40.62 -41.09 -16.34
C ALA A 128 41.94 -40.77 -17.06
N LYS A 129 42.82 -39.96 -16.46
CA LYS A 129 44.17 -39.71 -16.96
C LYS A 129 45.04 -40.95 -16.70
N PRO A 130 45.39 -41.75 -17.72
CA PRO A 130 46.22 -42.93 -17.51
C PRO A 130 47.61 -42.46 -17.09
N ARG A 131 48.21 -43.13 -16.10
CA ARG A 131 49.63 -42.98 -15.75
C ARG A 131 50.46 -43.39 -16.97
N ALA A 132 50.86 -42.41 -17.77
CA ALA A 132 51.94 -42.54 -18.74
C ALA A 132 53.28 -42.51 -18.00
#